data_AF-A0A3R7SSQ5-F1
#
_entry.id   AF-A0A3R7SSQ5-F1
#
_cell.length_a   1.000
_cell.length_b   1.000
_cell.length_c   1.000
_cell.angle_alpha   90.00
_cell.angle_beta   90.00
_cell.angle_gamma   90.00
#
_symmetry.space_group_name_H-M   'P 1'
#
loop_
_entity.id
_entity.type
_entity.pdbx_description
1 polymer ?
#
loop_
_entity_poly.entity_id
_entity_poly.type
_entity_poly.pdbx_seq_one_letter_code
_entity_poly.pdbx_strand_id
1 'polypeptide(L)'
;MGVVEGTDGERYLQLQDLLSDFTLPCVMDIKMGVRTYLEDELAKAREKPKLRKDMFEKMVQIDPKAPTESENRAKAVTNPGFRIEGMRRGDGTSSKDFKTTRTREQVLASLNSFLQGYPHAASRYVQQLKSIKATLEASAFFKTHELIGSSLLFVHNESSASVKLIDFAKTIPLPENVEITHESHGQRNS
;
A
#
# COMPACT_ATOMS: atom_id res chain seq x y z
N MET A 1 -13.71 -12.33 -13.57
CA MET A 1 -13.05 -12.91 -12.38
C MET A 1 -14.03 -13.87 -11.73
N GLY A 2 -13.56 -15.03 -11.29
CA GLY A 2 -14.38 -16.06 -10.66
C GLY A 2 -13.55 -16.89 -9.69
N VAL A 3 -14.19 -17.81 -8.98
CA VAL A 3 -13.51 -18.80 -8.13
C VAL A 3 -13.38 -20.10 -8.91
N VAL A 4 -12.19 -20.70 -8.92
CA VAL A 4 -11.90 -21.98 -9.55
C VAL A 4 -11.42 -22.98 -8.50
N GLU A 5 -11.70 -24.27 -8.70
CA GLU A 5 -11.22 -25.34 -7.84
C GLU A 5 -9.92 -25.90 -8.42
N GLY A 6 -8.87 -25.97 -7.59
CA GLY A 6 -7.57 -26.52 -7.93
C GLY A 6 -7.59 -28.03 -7.95
N THR A 7 -6.56 -28.64 -8.53
CA THR A 7 -6.38 -30.10 -8.54
C THR A 7 -6.14 -30.70 -7.16
N ASP A 8 -5.84 -29.85 -6.17
CA ASP A 8 -5.70 -30.15 -4.76
C ASP A 8 -7.02 -30.02 -3.97
N GLY A 9 -8.12 -29.65 -4.64
CA GLY A 9 -9.42 -29.42 -4.00
C GLY A 9 -9.56 -28.05 -3.32
N GLU A 10 -8.55 -27.18 -3.43
CA GLU A 10 -8.58 -25.84 -2.87
C GLU A 10 -9.25 -24.84 -3.82
N ARG A 11 -9.83 -23.77 -3.28
CA ARG A 11 -10.52 -22.73 -4.07
C ARG A 11 -9.62 -21.51 -4.28
N TYR A 12 -9.46 -21.11 -5.53
CA TYR A 12 -8.61 -20.01 -5.96
C TYR A 12 -9.40 -18.90 -6.65
N LEU A 13 -8.97 -17.66 -6.44
CA LEU A 13 -9.46 -16.52 -7.22
C LEU A 13 -8.74 -16.50 -8.57
N GLN A 14 -9.49 -16.56 -9.67
CA GLN A 14 -8.96 -16.32 -11.00
C GLN A 14 -8.81 -14.81 -11.22
N LEU A 15 -7.56 -14.35 -11.18
CA LEU A 15 -7.17 -12.95 -11.35
C LEU A 15 -6.45 -12.76 -12.69
N GLN A 16 -6.54 -11.53 -13.22
CA GLN A 16 -5.73 -11.14 -14.36
C GLN A 16 -4.25 -11.06 -13.96
N ASP A 17 -3.37 -11.64 -14.76
CA ASP A 17 -1.92 -11.42 -14.62
C ASP A 17 -1.56 -10.01 -15.11
N LEU A 18 -1.24 -9.13 -14.16
CA LEU A 18 -0.90 -7.73 -14.40
C LEU A 18 0.49 -7.55 -15.04
N LEU A 19 1.30 -8.61 -15.11
CA LEU A 19 2.64 -8.60 -15.67
C LEU A 19 2.70 -9.22 -17.07
N SER A 20 1.63 -9.87 -17.53
CA SER A 20 1.58 -10.66 -18.77
C SER A 20 2.04 -9.89 -20.03
N ASP A 21 1.73 -8.59 -20.10
CA ASP A 21 2.09 -7.72 -21.23
C ASP A 21 3.46 -7.02 -21.08
N PHE A 22 4.21 -7.32 -20.02
CA PHE A 22 5.47 -6.65 -19.71
C PHE A 22 6.67 -7.59 -19.89
N THR A 23 7.57 -7.25 -20.81
CA THR A 23 8.90 -7.85 -20.88
C THR A 23 9.82 -7.25 -19.81
N LEU A 24 10.50 -8.09 -19.03
CA LEU A 24 11.42 -7.71 -17.95
C LEU A 24 10.87 -6.59 -17.04
N PRO A 25 9.70 -6.79 -16.40
CA PRO A 25 9.04 -5.72 -15.67
C PRO A 25 9.83 -5.29 -14.43
N CYS A 26 9.92 -3.98 -14.23
CA CYS A 26 10.11 -3.37 -12.94
C CYS A 26 8.76 -3.37 -12.19
N VAL A 27 8.74 -3.86 -10.96
CA VAL A 27 7.54 -3.96 -10.11
C VAL A 27 7.80 -3.29 -8.77
N MET A 28 6.86 -2.48 -8.29
CA MET A 28 6.88 -1.93 -6.94
C MET A 28 5.51 -2.06 -6.30
N ASP A 29 5.47 -2.59 -5.09
CA ASP A 29 4.28 -2.69 -4.27
C ASP A 29 4.30 -1.56 -3.23
N ILE A 30 3.32 -0.66 -3.31
CA ILE A 30 3.09 0.37 -2.30
C ILE A 30 1.78 0.06 -1.58
N LYS A 31 1.90 -0.29 -0.31
CA LYS A 31 0.75 -0.48 0.56
C LYS A 31 0.17 0.85 0.98
N MET A 32 -1.14 0.99 0.78
CA MET A 32 -1.89 2.21 1.06
C MET A 32 -2.52 2.17 2.45
N GLY A 33 -2.74 3.35 3.01
CA GLY A 33 -3.46 3.55 4.25
C GLY A 33 -2.57 3.87 5.46
N VAL A 34 -3.10 4.74 6.32
CA VAL A 34 -2.55 5.00 7.65
C VAL A 34 -2.78 3.81 8.61
N ARG A 35 -3.77 2.96 8.32
CA ARG A 35 -4.20 1.82 9.12
C ARG A 35 -4.03 0.51 8.34
N THR A 36 -3.46 -0.51 8.98
CA THR A 36 -3.27 -1.86 8.40
C THR A 36 -4.09 -2.94 9.11
N TYR A 37 -5.04 -2.53 9.97
CA TYR A 37 -5.80 -3.36 10.91
C TYR A 37 -7.23 -2.80 11.05
N LEU A 38 -8.20 -3.68 11.26
CA LEU A 38 -9.65 -3.39 11.26
C LEU A 38 -10.09 -2.59 12.51
N GLU A 39 -11.21 -1.84 12.43
CA GLU A 39 -11.79 -1.15 13.60
C GLU A 39 -12.14 -2.10 14.76
N ASP A 40 -12.49 -3.36 14.49
CA ASP A 40 -12.76 -4.36 15.53
C ASP A 40 -11.50 -4.83 16.27
N GLU A 41 -10.35 -4.84 15.59
CA GLU A 41 -9.03 -5.06 16.24
C GLU A 41 -8.62 -3.83 17.08
N LEU A 42 -9.22 -2.69 16.77
CA LEU A 42 -9.01 -1.34 17.31
C LEU A 42 -9.85 -1.06 18.54
N ALA A 43 -11.07 -1.59 18.60
CA ALA A 43 -11.96 -1.47 19.76
C ALA A 43 -11.33 -2.10 21.00
N LYS A 44 -10.48 -3.12 20.84
CA LYS A 44 -9.64 -3.70 21.91
C LYS A 44 -8.42 -2.84 22.28
N ALA A 45 -8.04 -1.86 21.45
CA ALA A 45 -6.81 -1.06 21.56
C ALA A 45 -7.07 0.43 21.86
N ARG A 46 -8.30 0.79 22.23
CA ARG A 46 -8.86 2.14 22.19
C ARG A 46 -8.40 3.14 23.26
N GLU A 47 -7.38 2.83 24.07
CA GLU A 47 -6.96 3.74 25.16
C GLU A 47 -5.81 4.71 24.83
N LYS A 48 -5.04 4.57 23.72
CA LYS A 48 -3.92 5.49 23.43
C LYS A 48 -3.71 5.77 21.93
N PRO A 49 -3.23 6.98 21.55
CA PRO A 49 -2.91 7.33 20.17
C PRO A 49 -2.01 6.26 19.57
N LYS A 50 -2.38 5.75 18.39
CA LYS A 50 -1.88 4.48 17.85
C LYS A 50 -0.40 4.51 17.50
N LEU A 51 0.37 4.13 18.49
CA LEU A 51 1.79 3.88 18.48
C LEU A 51 2.02 2.42 18.05
N ARG A 52 2.59 2.21 16.85
CA ARG A 52 2.91 0.87 16.27
C ARG A 52 4.13 0.21 16.95
N LYS A 53 3.91 -0.43 18.10
CA LYS A 53 4.96 -1.17 18.84
C LYS A 53 5.56 -2.32 18.02
N ASP A 54 4.74 -3.05 17.28
CA ASP A 54 5.14 -4.16 16.38
C ASP A 54 6.17 -3.72 15.33
N MET A 55 5.97 -2.54 14.74
CA MET A 55 6.86 -1.96 13.74
C MET A 55 8.10 -1.34 14.36
N PHE A 56 7.99 -0.78 15.56
CA PHE A 56 9.14 -0.31 16.31
C PHE A 56 10.08 -1.47 16.66
N GLU A 57 9.55 -2.59 17.15
CA GLU A 57 10.33 -3.80 17.47
C GLU A 57 11.04 -4.35 16.23
N LYS A 58 10.32 -4.53 15.12
CA LYS A 58 10.93 -4.96 13.84
C LYS A 58 11.96 -3.97 13.32
N MET A 59 11.74 -2.67 13.51
CA MET A 59 12.68 -1.64 13.10
C MET A 59 13.95 -1.71 13.93
N VAL A 60 13.85 -1.76 15.26
CA VAL A 60 15.01 -1.85 16.16
C VAL A 60 15.80 -3.14 15.91
N GLN A 61 15.13 -4.25 15.56
CA GLN A 61 15.79 -5.49 15.16
C GLN A 61 16.63 -5.36 13.88
N ILE A 62 16.25 -4.48 12.96
CA ILE A 62 16.95 -4.26 11.69
C ILE A 62 18.02 -3.20 11.83
N ASP A 63 17.65 -2.06 12.41
CA ASP A 63 18.53 -0.95 12.70
C ASP A 63 18.09 -0.27 14.02
N PRO A 64 18.82 -0.51 15.12
CA PRO A 64 18.56 0.12 16.41
C PRO A 64 18.61 1.65 16.40
N LYS A 65 19.27 2.27 15.41
CA LYS A 65 19.43 3.73 15.28
C LYS A 65 18.40 4.37 14.33
N ALA A 66 17.63 3.57 13.60
CA ALA A 66 16.58 4.07 12.70
C ALA A 66 15.43 4.83 13.40
N PRO A 67 14.95 4.47 14.60
CA PRO A 67 13.92 5.27 15.29
C PRO A 67 14.43 6.66 15.68
N THR A 68 13.61 7.67 15.41
CA THR A 68 13.80 9.02 15.98
C THR A 68 13.67 8.99 17.51
N GLU A 69 14.19 10.00 18.21
CA GLU A 69 14.06 10.06 19.67
C GLU A 69 12.60 10.06 20.15
N SER A 70 11.71 10.75 19.43
CA SER A 70 10.27 10.74 19.71
C SER A 70 9.67 9.34 19.57
N GLU A 71 10.06 8.59 18.54
CA GLU A 71 9.61 7.21 18.32
C GLU A 71 10.20 6.24 19.34
N ASN A 72 11.45 6.46 19.77
CA ASN A 72 12.09 5.72 20.86
C ASN A 72 11.39 5.96 22.21
N ARG A 73 11.04 7.21 22.52
CA ARG A 73 10.26 7.58 23.70
C ARG A 73 8.86 6.97 23.66
N ALA A 74 8.23 6.98 22.49
CA ALA A 74 6.88 6.46 22.30
C ALA A 74 6.84 4.93 22.08
N LYS A 75 8.01 4.28 21.88
CA LYS A 75 8.17 2.88 21.48
C LYS A 75 7.31 2.52 20.26
N ALA A 76 7.27 3.41 19.27
CA ALA A 76 6.35 3.31 18.16
C ALA A 76 6.65 4.29 17.03
N VAL A 77 6.04 4.04 15.88
CA VAL A 77 6.38 4.64 14.59
C VAL A 77 5.25 5.49 14.02
N THR A 78 5.60 6.62 13.38
CA THR A 78 4.65 7.48 12.65
C THR A 78 4.57 7.04 11.17
N ASN A 79 3.35 6.86 10.64
CA ASN A 79 3.12 6.30 9.29
C ASN A 79 2.67 7.40 8.31
N PRO A 80 3.37 7.65 7.18
CA PRO A 80 3.02 8.70 6.20
C PRO A 80 1.75 8.40 5.36
N GLY A 81 0.99 7.36 5.70
CA GLY A 81 -0.26 6.99 5.01
C GLY A 81 -0.07 6.05 3.82
N PHE A 82 1.16 5.68 3.50
CA PHE A 82 1.52 4.62 2.58
C PHE A 82 2.96 4.15 2.87
N ARG A 83 3.35 2.97 2.37
CA ARG A 83 4.73 2.48 2.47
C ARG A 83 5.09 1.55 1.32
N ILE A 84 6.36 1.54 0.95
CA ILE A 84 6.89 0.59 -0.03
C ILE A 84 7.05 -0.77 0.68
N GLU A 85 6.42 -1.83 0.17
CA GLU A 85 6.56 -3.19 0.71
C GLU A 85 7.65 -3.98 -0.03
N GLY A 86 7.85 -3.68 -1.31
CA GLY A 86 8.84 -4.37 -2.12
C GLY A 86 9.06 -3.71 -3.47
N MET A 87 10.21 -4.01 -4.06
CA MET A 87 10.61 -3.55 -5.38
C MET A 87 11.39 -4.66 -6.07
N ARG A 88 11.13 -4.86 -7.36
CA ARG A 88 11.91 -5.69 -8.27
C ARG A 88 12.21 -4.88 -9.52
N ARG A 89 13.44 -4.97 -10.01
CA ARG A 89 13.87 -4.33 -11.26
C ARG A 89 13.89 -5.34 -12.41
N GLY A 90 13.89 -4.83 -13.64
CA GLY A 90 13.97 -5.65 -14.86
C GLY A 90 15.26 -6.49 -14.97
N ASP A 91 16.33 -6.07 -14.30
CA ASP A 91 17.59 -6.83 -14.17
C ASP A 91 17.50 -8.01 -13.19
N GLY A 92 16.36 -8.21 -12.54
CA GLY A 92 16.12 -9.26 -11.56
C GLY A 92 16.44 -8.88 -10.12
N THR A 93 17.07 -7.73 -9.87
CA THR A 93 17.38 -7.26 -8.52
C THR A 93 16.09 -6.98 -7.76
N SER A 94 15.96 -7.56 -6.56
CA SER A 94 14.79 -7.35 -5.70
C SER A 94 15.20 -6.82 -4.34
N SER A 95 14.43 -5.90 -3.79
CA SER A 95 14.56 -5.41 -2.42
C SER A 95 13.23 -5.55 -1.69
N LYS A 96 13.31 -5.99 -0.43
CA LYS A 96 12.19 -6.02 0.53
C LYS A 96 12.51 -5.25 1.82
N ASP A 97 13.67 -4.59 1.87
CA ASP A 97 14.18 -3.93 3.06
C ASP A 97 13.75 -2.47 3.15
N PHE A 98 12.46 -2.21 2.91
CA PHE A 98 11.85 -0.89 3.01
C PHE A 98 11.26 -0.60 4.40
N LYS A 99 11.51 -1.47 5.38
CA LYS A 99 10.98 -1.37 6.75
C LYS A 99 11.43 -0.11 7.51
N THR A 100 12.57 0.47 7.10
CA THR A 100 13.14 1.72 7.62
C THR A 100 12.93 2.92 6.68
N THR A 101 12.34 2.72 5.50
CA THR A 101 12.04 3.78 4.52
C THR A 101 10.79 4.54 4.97
N ARG A 102 10.96 5.76 5.48
CA ARG A 102 9.85 6.55 6.07
C ARG A 102 9.86 8.01 5.72
N THR A 103 11.04 8.63 5.67
CA THR A 103 11.08 10.06 5.37
C THR A 103 10.69 10.27 3.92
N ARG A 104 10.14 11.44 3.64
CA ARG A 104 9.79 11.82 2.27
C ARG A 104 10.99 11.65 1.34
N GLU A 105 12.18 11.99 1.82
CA GLU A 105 13.45 11.89 1.09
C GLU A 105 13.82 10.44 0.80
N GLN A 106 13.68 9.52 1.76
CA GLN A 106 13.96 8.10 1.55
C GLN A 106 12.97 7.45 0.56
N VAL A 107 11.69 7.82 0.67
CA VAL A 107 10.65 7.38 -0.27
C VAL A 107 10.95 7.90 -1.67
N LEU A 108 11.27 9.20 -1.80
CA LEU A 108 11.66 9.81 -3.08
C LEU A 108 12.91 9.16 -3.67
N ALA A 109 13.93 8.87 -2.85
CA ALA A 109 15.12 8.16 -3.29
C ALA A 109 14.78 6.76 -3.83
N SER A 110 13.88 6.04 -3.16
CA SER A 110 13.41 4.72 -3.60
C SER A 110 12.63 4.80 -4.92
N LEU A 111 11.77 5.81 -5.08
CA LEU A 111 11.02 6.05 -6.32
C LEU A 111 11.95 6.46 -7.48
N ASN A 112 12.91 7.35 -7.23
CA ASN A 112 13.91 7.76 -8.23
C ASN A 112 14.77 6.59 -8.69
N SER A 113 15.18 5.76 -7.73
CA SER A 113 15.88 4.50 -7.99
C SER A 113 15.01 3.58 -8.87
N PHE A 114 13.75 3.36 -8.51
CA PHE A 114 12.82 2.53 -9.29
C PHE A 114 12.61 3.00 -10.73
N LEU A 115 12.54 4.33 -10.94
CA LEU A 115 12.25 4.95 -12.24
C LEU A 115 13.51 5.20 -13.08
N GLN A 116 14.70 4.90 -12.56
CA GLN A 116 15.97 5.17 -13.22
C GLN A 116 16.04 4.46 -14.57
N GLY A 117 16.22 5.22 -15.65
CA GLY A 117 16.23 4.70 -17.02
C GLY A 117 14.86 4.69 -17.71
N TYR A 118 13.77 5.02 -17.01
CA TYR A 118 12.40 4.97 -17.52
C TYR A 118 11.65 6.30 -17.32
N PRO A 119 12.09 7.42 -17.95
CA PRO A 119 11.52 8.74 -17.71
C PRO A 119 10.02 8.83 -18.06
N HIS A 120 9.56 8.02 -19.02
CA HIS A 120 8.15 7.97 -19.42
C HIS A 120 7.24 7.43 -18.31
N ALA A 121 7.74 6.52 -17.45
CA ALA A 121 6.94 5.81 -16.46
C ALA A 121 6.34 6.78 -15.41
N ALA A 122 7.12 7.75 -14.95
CA ALA A 122 6.68 8.74 -13.97
C ALA A 122 5.41 9.50 -14.42
N SER A 123 5.41 10.00 -15.65
CA SER A 123 4.28 10.75 -16.21
C SER A 123 3.02 9.89 -16.32
N ARG A 124 3.17 8.64 -16.79
CA ARG A 124 2.07 7.67 -16.93
C ARG A 124 1.50 7.26 -15.58
N TYR A 125 2.36 7.04 -14.58
CA TYR A 125 1.94 6.77 -13.21
C TYR A 125 1.13 7.91 -12.64
N VAL A 126 1.58 9.16 -12.77
CA VAL A 126 0.83 10.33 -12.28
C VAL A 126 -0.54 10.41 -12.96
N GLN A 127 -0.62 10.19 -14.27
CA GLN A 127 -1.90 10.20 -15.00
C GLN A 127 -2.84 9.10 -14.50
N GLN A 128 -2.36 7.87 -14.33
CA GLN A 128 -3.17 6.76 -13.86
C GLN A 128 -3.58 6.91 -12.40
N LEU A 129 -2.70 7.41 -11.52
CA LEU A 129 -3.03 7.71 -10.13
C LEU A 129 -4.14 8.75 -10.01
N LYS A 130 -4.13 9.79 -10.85
CA LYS A 130 -5.22 10.78 -10.92
C LYS A 130 -6.53 10.13 -11.36
N SER A 131 -6.50 9.24 -12.36
CA SER A 131 -7.67 8.51 -12.81
C SER A 131 -8.21 7.55 -11.74
N ILE A 132 -7.32 6.85 -11.03
CA ILE A 132 -7.69 5.97 -9.91
C ILE A 132 -8.33 6.80 -8.81
N LYS A 133 -7.72 7.92 -8.41
CA LYS A 133 -8.29 8.84 -7.40
C LYS A 133 -9.71 9.26 -7.78
N ALA A 134 -9.91 9.78 -8.99
CA ALA A 134 -11.24 10.21 -9.45
C ALA A 134 -12.27 9.07 -9.47
N THR A 135 -11.84 7.86 -9.84
CA THR A 135 -12.70 6.66 -9.85
C THR A 135 -13.10 6.26 -8.43
N LEU A 136 -12.16 6.30 -7.48
CA LEU A 136 -12.40 5.97 -6.09
C LEU A 136 -13.35 7.00 -5.44
N GLU A 137 -13.16 8.30 -5.70
CA GLU A 137 -14.02 9.37 -5.18
C GLU A 137 -15.48 9.25 -5.66
N ALA A 138 -15.68 8.79 -6.89
CA ALA A 138 -17.01 8.55 -7.45
C ALA A 138 -17.64 7.21 -7.02
N SER A 139 -16.85 6.29 -6.46
CA SER A 139 -17.28 4.92 -6.18
C SER A 139 -18.10 4.82 -4.90
N ALA A 140 -19.35 4.38 -5.03
CA ALA A 140 -20.19 4.04 -3.88
C ALA A 140 -19.56 2.93 -3.01
N PHE A 141 -18.90 1.96 -3.65
CA PHE A 141 -18.16 0.91 -2.94
C PHE A 141 -17.07 1.51 -2.05
N PHE A 142 -16.26 2.43 -2.59
CA PHE A 142 -15.19 3.05 -1.82
C PHE A 142 -15.71 3.89 -0.65
N LYS A 143 -16.83 4.61 -0.84
CA LYS A 143 -17.45 5.41 0.24
C LYS A 143 -18.01 4.56 1.38
N THR A 144 -18.46 3.35 1.07
CA THR A 144 -19.14 2.44 2.00
C THR A 144 -18.24 1.32 2.51
N HIS A 145 -16.95 1.30 2.15
CA HIS A 145 -16.02 0.25 2.57
C HIS A 145 -14.75 0.84 3.16
N GLU A 146 -14.24 0.21 4.21
CA GLU A 146 -12.89 0.45 4.71
C GLU A 146 -11.91 -0.44 3.92
N LEU A 147 -11.04 0.16 3.10
CA LEU A 147 -10.00 -0.55 2.36
C LEU A 147 -8.74 -0.63 3.21
N ILE A 148 -8.54 -1.77 3.87
CA ILE A 148 -7.38 -2.00 4.73
C ILE A 148 -6.42 -2.96 4.06
N GLY A 149 -5.15 -2.59 4.06
CA GLY A 149 -4.07 -3.46 3.59
C GLY A 149 -3.99 -3.61 2.07
N SER A 150 -4.82 -2.88 1.32
CA SER A 150 -4.73 -2.79 -0.14
C SER A 150 -3.44 -2.11 -0.58
N SER A 151 -2.97 -2.50 -1.76
CA SER A 151 -1.73 -2.00 -2.35
C SER A 151 -1.96 -1.41 -3.73
N LEU A 152 -1.19 -0.40 -4.08
CA LEU A 152 -0.99 0.03 -5.47
C LEU A 152 0.23 -0.71 -6.02
N LEU A 153 0.00 -1.55 -7.03
CA LEU A 153 1.05 -2.25 -7.75
C LEU A 153 1.47 -1.42 -8.96
N PHE A 154 2.70 -0.91 -8.92
CA PHE A 154 3.34 -0.18 -9.99
C PHE A 154 4.14 -1.16 -10.84
N VAL A 155 3.90 -1.15 -12.14
CA VAL A 155 4.60 -2.00 -13.12
C VAL A 155 5.07 -1.13 -14.27
N HIS A 156 6.32 -1.26 -14.70
CA HIS A 156 6.79 -0.65 -15.94
C HIS A 156 7.86 -1.48 -16.62
N ASN A 157 8.08 -1.23 -17.90
CA ASN A 157 9.20 -1.74 -18.69
C ASN A 157 9.71 -0.62 -19.63
N GLU A 158 10.40 -1.00 -20.70
CA GLU A 158 11.01 -0.06 -21.66
C GLU A 158 10.03 0.93 -22.31
N SER A 159 8.76 0.57 -22.47
CA SER A 159 7.79 1.36 -23.24
C SER A 159 6.46 1.62 -22.54
N SER A 160 6.18 0.87 -21.47
CA SER A 160 4.88 0.83 -20.81
C SER A 160 4.99 0.98 -19.30
N ALA A 161 3.97 1.58 -18.71
CA ALA A 161 3.85 1.76 -17.27
C ALA A 161 2.37 1.70 -16.88
N SER A 162 2.05 0.97 -15.81
CA SER A 162 0.70 0.77 -15.28
C SER A 162 0.68 0.78 -13.76
N VAL A 163 -0.39 1.32 -13.17
CA VAL A 163 -0.69 1.20 -11.73
C VAL A 163 -2.04 0.51 -11.56
N LYS A 164 -2.12 -0.47 -10.67
CA LYS A 164 -3.37 -1.18 -10.35
C LYS A 164 -3.54 -1.28 -8.84
N LEU A 165 -4.79 -1.17 -8.38
CA LEU A 165 -5.14 -1.43 -6.99
C LEU A 165 -5.35 -2.94 -6.80
N ILE A 166 -4.68 -3.53 -5.81
CA ILE A 166 -4.69 -4.96 -5.50
C ILE A 166 -4.95 -5.18 -4.00
N ASP A 167 -5.08 -6.44 -3.59
CA ASP A 167 -5.22 -6.89 -2.20
C ASP A 167 -6.44 -6.34 -1.46
N PHE A 168 -7.63 -6.70 -1.93
CA PHE A 168 -8.90 -6.34 -1.31
C PHE A 168 -9.36 -7.28 -0.20
N ALA A 169 -8.53 -8.26 0.21
CA ALA A 169 -8.91 -9.33 1.13
C ALA A 169 -9.39 -8.85 2.52
N LYS A 170 -8.96 -7.65 2.95
CA LYS A 170 -9.41 -7.03 4.21
C LYS A 170 -10.26 -5.78 3.98
N THR A 171 -10.98 -5.74 2.86
CA THR A 171 -11.96 -4.68 2.59
C THR A 171 -13.26 -5.02 3.29
N ILE A 172 -13.70 -4.15 4.20
CA ILE A 172 -14.88 -4.42 5.05
C ILE A 172 -15.95 -3.37 4.79
N PRO A 173 -17.22 -3.77 4.61
CA PRO A 173 -18.32 -2.82 4.50
C PRO A 173 -18.49 -2.05 5.81
N LEU A 174 -18.78 -0.76 5.70
CA LEU A 174 -19.15 0.08 6.82
C LEU A 174 -20.58 -0.26 7.29
N PRO A 175 -20.94 0.11 8.53
CA PRO A 175 -22.32 0.02 9.00
C PRO A 175 -23.29 0.75 8.07
N GLU A 176 -24.56 0.31 8.05
CA GLU A 176 -25.59 0.95 7.25
C GLU A 176 -25.66 2.46 7.50
N ASN A 177 -25.78 3.23 6.41
CA ASN A 177 -25.83 4.70 6.41
C ASN A 177 -24.54 5.43 6.85
N VAL A 178 -23.40 4.73 6.88
CA VAL A 178 -22.09 5.37 7.13
C VAL A 178 -21.30 5.48 5.82
N GLU A 179 -20.87 6.69 5.48
CA GLU A 179 -19.94 6.98 4.38
C GLU A 179 -18.67 7.66 4.88
N ILE A 180 -17.54 7.39 4.23
CA ILE A 180 -16.24 8.02 4.52
C ILE A 180 -15.57 8.55 3.25
N THR A 181 -14.73 9.59 3.40
CA THR A 181 -14.04 10.28 2.30
C THR A 181 -12.60 9.80 2.08
N HIS A 182 -12.04 9.03 3.01
CA HIS A 182 -10.65 8.51 2.98
C HIS A 182 -9.53 9.57 2.86
N GLU A 183 -9.81 10.88 2.98
CA GLU A 183 -8.80 11.93 2.75
C GLU A 183 -7.99 12.34 3.99
N SER A 184 -8.42 12.08 5.23
CA SER A 184 -7.63 12.08 6.49
C SER A 184 -8.52 12.13 7.75
N HIS A 185 -7.88 11.98 8.92
CA HIS A 185 -8.45 11.71 10.24
C HIS A 185 -9.74 12.49 10.61
N GLY A 186 -10.85 11.74 10.77
CA GLY A 186 -11.84 12.06 11.79
C GLY A 186 -13.05 12.91 11.37
N GLN A 187 -13.45 12.94 10.11
CA GLN A 187 -14.77 13.45 9.75
C GLN A 187 -15.70 12.29 9.40
N ARG A 188 -16.45 11.84 10.41
CA ARG A 188 -17.79 11.29 10.15
C ARG A 188 -18.59 12.47 9.61
N ASN A 189 -19.13 12.35 8.39
CA ASN A 189 -20.16 13.28 7.97
C ASN A 189 -21.31 13.19 8.97
N SER A 190 -21.74 14.35 9.45
CA SER A 190 -22.78 14.53 10.47
C SER A 190 -24.14 14.18 9.90
#